data_AF-A0A0X3PCK4-F1
#
_entry.id   AF-A0A0X3PCK4-F1
#
_cell.length_a   1.000
_cell.length_b   1.000
_cell.length_c   1.000
_cell.angle_alpha   90.00
_cell.angle_beta   90.00
_cell.angle_gamma   90.00
#
_symmetry.space_group_name_H-M   'P 1'
#
loop_
_entity.id
_entity.type
_entity.pdbx_description
1 polymer ?
#
loop_
_entity_poly.entity_id
_entity_poly.type
_entity_poly.pdbx_seq_one_letter_code
_entity_poly.pdbx_strand_id
1 'polypeptide(L)'
;MVGSPSLEFFFSQLRACTCLIHGPDYSKRNLDCLSRHLKCLFNIIITERPPDIQPIPASFSDSPHTTEQCQPFGPILVAFAKSAFLQQLVVWVDPARVPIDIRSFLLRFIFLHLDLLISQAKQNVLHSPDVLRPILHLLVYTKHLQEVQFSQELSHLLKSLCVLLCRDSSVLKYSRKVSFECTQEKYFIFSQLVPLLHLQGPAGDNVRDAFLLIVALSVRDPDVAQYLTSGSDLCPVLATGL
;
A
#
# COMPACT_ATOMS: atom_id res chain seq x y z
N MET A 1 -5.16 31.53 -13.79
CA MET A 1 -5.05 30.63 -12.62
C MET A 1 -3.64 30.09 -12.61
N VAL A 2 -2.74 30.73 -11.85
CA VAL A 2 -1.34 30.28 -11.73
C VAL A 2 -1.35 29.08 -10.79
N GLY A 3 -0.89 27.92 -11.25
CA GLY A 3 -0.79 26.74 -10.40
C GLY A 3 0.13 27.02 -9.22
N SER A 4 -0.12 26.40 -8.06
CA SER A 4 0.85 26.49 -6.97
C SER A 4 2.19 25.90 -7.45
N PRO A 5 3.34 26.51 -7.12
CA PRO A 5 4.65 26.08 -7.63
C PRO A 5 4.96 24.62 -7.27
N SER A 6 4.43 24.13 -6.14
CA SER A 6 4.50 22.72 -5.74
C SER A 6 3.76 21.78 -6.69
N LEU A 7 2.63 22.21 -7.26
CA LEU A 7 1.81 21.41 -8.17
C LEU A 7 2.45 21.33 -9.57
N GLU A 8 3.04 22.43 -10.05
CA GLU A 8 3.81 22.41 -11.30
C GLU A 8 5.04 21.51 -11.19
N PHE A 9 5.77 21.61 -10.08
CA PHE A 9 6.90 20.72 -9.82
C PHE A 9 6.46 19.25 -9.72
N PHE A 10 5.35 18.97 -9.04
CA PHE A 10 4.73 17.64 -9.00
C PHE A 10 4.46 17.08 -10.41
N PHE A 11 3.78 17.84 -11.28
CA PHE A 11 3.49 17.38 -12.64
C PHE A 11 4.76 17.18 -13.49
N SER A 12 5.79 17.98 -13.27
CA SER A 12 7.11 17.79 -13.89
C SER A 12 7.74 16.47 -13.48
N GLN A 13 7.78 16.17 -12.18
CA GLN A 13 8.29 14.88 -11.67
C GLN A 13 7.45 13.70 -12.15
N LEU A 14 6.13 13.83 -12.13
CA LEU A 14 5.20 12.79 -12.58
C LEU A 14 5.42 12.46 -14.06
N ARG A 15 5.56 13.48 -14.92
CA ARG A 15 5.86 13.30 -16.34
C ARG A 15 7.21 12.61 -16.53
N ALA A 16 8.24 13.03 -15.80
CA ALA A 16 9.55 12.39 -15.86
C ALA A 16 9.48 10.90 -15.51
N CYS A 17 8.84 10.54 -14.39
CA CYS A 17 8.62 9.14 -14.02
C CYS A 17 7.85 8.37 -15.10
N THR A 18 6.77 8.95 -15.62
CA THR A 18 5.94 8.32 -16.65
C THR A 18 6.73 8.04 -17.93
N CYS A 19 7.59 8.96 -18.36
CA CYS A 19 8.45 8.76 -19.53
C CYS A 19 9.46 7.61 -19.30
N LEU A 20 10.03 7.49 -18.10
CA LEU A 20 11.03 6.47 -17.78
C LEU A 20 10.45 5.05 -17.72
N ILE A 21 9.13 4.91 -17.54
CA ILE A 21 8.42 3.61 -17.52
C ILE A 21 7.65 3.32 -18.83
N HIS A 22 7.75 4.17 -19.85
CA HIS A 22 7.01 4.03 -21.12
C HIS A 22 7.54 2.90 -22.04
N GLY A 23 8.52 2.11 -21.58
CA GLY A 23 9.07 0.97 -22.30
C GLY A 23 9.93 0.07 -21.41
N PRO A 24 10.44 -1.06 -21.92
CA PRO A 24 11.21 -2.03 -21.16
C PRO A 24 12.70 -1.65 -21.00
N ASP A 25 12.99 -0.39 -20.66
CA ASP A 25 14.36 0.03 -20.33
C ASP A 25 14.61 -0.17 -18.83
N TYR A 26 15.31 -1.26 -18.48
CA TYR A 26 15.70 -1.56 -17.11
C TYR A 26 17.21 -1.32 -16.89
N SER A 27 17.84 -0.47 -17.70
CA SER A 27 19.23 -0.12 -17.50
C SER A 27 19.44 0.55 -16.15
N LYS A 28 20.61 0.34 -15.54
CA LYS A 28 20.97 1.00 -14.27
C LYS A 28 20.77 2.51 -14.33
N ARG A 29 21.12 3.14 -15.45
CA ARG A 29 20.92 4.58 -15.69
C ARG A 29 19.44 4.96 -15.62
N ASN A 30 18.56 4.20 -16.27
CA ASN A 30 17.12 4.47 -16.25
C ASN A 30 16.55 4.31 -14.83
N LEU A 31 16.94 3.25 -14.13
CA LEU A 31 16.52 2.97 -12.75
C LEU A 31 17.03 4.02 -11.75
N ASP A 32 18.26 4.50 -11.89
CA ASP A 32 18.83 5.58 -11.07
C ASP A 32 18.10 6.91 -11.32
N CYS A 33 17.74 7.21 -12.57
CA CYS A 33 16.89 8.36 -12.91
C CYS A 33 15.49 8.23 -12.31
N LEU A 34 14.85 7.06 -12.48
CA LEU A 34 13.52 6.78 -11.95
C LEU A 34 13.50 6.89 -10.43
N SER A 35 14.50 6.34 -9.75
CA SER A 35 14.68 6.45 -8.30
C SER A 35 14.69 7.90 -7.82
N ARG A 36 15.47 8.77 -8.50
CA ARG A 36 15.53 10.20 -8.15
C ARG A 36 14.19 10.89 -8.34
N HIS A 37 13.54 10.69 -9.48
CA HIS A 37 12.25 11.32 -9.76
C HIS A 37 11.11 10.77 -8.88
N LEU A 38 11.09 9.47 -8.60
CA LEU A 38 10.14 8.85 -7.67
C LEU A 38 10.29 9.40 -6.26
N LYS A 39 11.52 9.52 -5.75
CA LYS A 39 11.77 10.12 -4.43
C LYS A 39 11.27 11.57 -4.37
N CYS A 40 11.54 12.37 -5.40
CA CYS A 40 11.01 13.73 -5.47
C CYS A 40 9.48 13.73 -5.51
N LEU A 41 8.87 12.93 -6.39
CA LEU A 41 7.42 12.81 -6.55
C LEU A 41 6.74 12.42 -5.23
N PHE A 42 7.22 11.34 -4.59
CA PHE A 42 6.64 10.82 -3.36
C PHE A 42 6.89 11.75 -2.18
N ASN A 43 8.04 12.42 -2.09
CA ASN A 43 8.29 13.40 -1.03
C ASN A 43 7.27 14.56 -1.06
N ILE A 44 6.86 15.01 -2.25
CA ILE A 44 5.82 16.05 -2.38
C ILE A 44 4.49 15.53 -1.83
N ILE A 45 4.10 14.29 -2.17
CA ILE A 45 2.86 13.66 -1.69
C ILE A 45 2.90 13.45 -0.17
N ILE A 46 4.03 12.94 0.35
CA ILE A 46 4.25 12.62 1.76
C ILE A 46 4.17 13.87 2.64
N THR A 47 4.68 15.00 2.13
CA THR A 47 4.73 16.25 2.89
C THR A 47 3.41 17.03 2.88
N GLU A 48 2.52 16.75 1.92
CA GLU A 48 1.20 17.36 1.79
C GLU A 48 0.32 17.03 3.01
N ARG A 49 -0.20 18.07 3.65
CA ARG A 49 -1.17 17.94 4.75
C ARG A 49 -2.57 17.82 4.17
N PRO A 50 -3.48 17.11 4.86
CA PRO A 50 -4.87 17.11 4.42
C PRO A 50 -5.46 18.53 4.53
N PRO A 51 -6.45 18.87 3.69
CA PRO A 51 -7.19 20.12 3.78
C PRO A 51 -7.81 20.31 5.18
N ASP A 52 -7.78 21.56 5.65
CA ASP A 52 -8.44 21.97 6.88
C ASP A 52 -9.97 21.82 6.72
N ILE A 53 -10.58 20.96 7.54
CA ILE A 53 -12.03 20.85 7.62
C ILE A 53 -12.53 22.08 8.40
N GLN A 54 -13.25 23.00 7.75
CA GLN A 54 -13.97 24.04 8.48
C GLN A 54 -15.03 23.36 9.38
N PRO A 55 -15.09 23.66 10.69
CA PRO A 55 -16.06 23.05 11.57
C PRO A 55 -17.47 23.38 11.08
N ILE A 56 -18.29 22.34 10.90
CA ILE A 56 -19.72 22.46 10.58
C ILE A 56 -20.37 23.26 11.71
N PRO A 57 -21.11 24.36 11.43
CA PRO A 57 -21.83 25.08 12.48
C PRO A 57 -22.80 24.13 13.17
N ALA A 58 -22.80 24.16 14.52
CA ALA A 58 -23.45 23.22 15.42
C ALA A 58 -25.00 23.16 15.36
N SER A 59 -25.63 23.62 14.28
CA SER A 59 -27.09 23.76 14.18
C SER A 59 -27.82 22.57 13.54
N PHE A 60 -27.14 21.48 13.19
CA PHE A 60 -27.78 20.29 12.61
C PHE A 60 -27.13 18.98 13.07
N SER A 61 -27.40 18.53 14.31
CA SER A 61 -27.07 17.16 14.70
C SER A 61 -28.01 16.59 15.76
N ASP A 62 -29.27 16.33 15.37
CA ASP A 62 -30.13 15.36 16.04
C ASP A 62 -30.15 14.07 15.21
N SER A 63 -29.10 13.24 15.31
CA SER A 63 -29.15 11.80 14.95
C SER A 63 -27.89 11.06 15.42
N PRO A 64 -28.02 9.89 16.09
CA PRO A 64 -26.90 9.10 16.59
C PRO A 64 -26.37 8.13 15.52
N HIS A 65 -25.95 8.65 14.37
CA HIS A 65 -25.21 7.88 13.38
C HIS A 65 -23.84 8.53 13.25
N THR A 66 -22.82 7.87 13.78
CA THR A 66 -21.42 8.26 13.64
C THR A 66 -21.06 8.24 12.15
N THR A 67 -21.25 9.36 11.47
CA THR A 67 -20.76 9.55 10.10
C THR A 67 -19.23 9.52 10.19
N GLU A 68 -18.63 8.38 9.85
CA GLU A 68 -17.18 8.27 9.63
C GLU A 68 -16.82 9.23 8.47
N GLN A 69 -16.58 10.50 8.79
CA GLN A 69 -16.22 11.51 7.80
C GLN A 69 -14.78 11.25 7.35
N CYS A 70 -14.63 10.69 6.15
CA CYS A 70 -13.33 10.57 5.50
C CYS A 70 -12.82 11.99 5.18
N GLN A 71 -11.69 12.37 5.76
CA GLN A 71 -11.08 13.68 5.49
C GLN A 71 -10.75 13.78 3.98
N PRO A 72 -11.11 14.88 3.31
CA PRO A 72 -10.83 15.01 1.89
C PRO A 72 -9.32 15.01 1.64
N PHE A 73 -8.89 14.57 0.46
CA PHE A 73 -7.48 14.59 0.08
C PHE A 73 -7.03 15.97 -0.38
N GLY A 74 -5.76 16.28 -0.13
CA GLY A 74 -5.09 17.44 -0.69
C GLY A 74 -4.98 17.38 -2.22
N PRO A 75 -4.82 18.54 -2.89
CA PRO A 75 -4.81 18.63 -4.35
C PRO A 75 -3.73 17.78 -5.02
N ILE A 76 -2.58 17.59 -4.39
CA ILE A 76 -1.46 16.81 -4.95
C ILE A 76 -1.81 15.32 -4.90
N LEU A 77 -2.31 14.81 -3.77
CA LEU A 77 -2.76 13.42 -3.67
C LEU A 77 -3.92 13.13 -4.62
N VAL A 78 -4.87 14.07 -4.79
CA VAL A 78 -5.95 13.95 -5.79
C VAL A 78 -5.39 13.89 -7.22
N ALA A 79 -4.44 14.76 -7.56
CA ALA A 79 -3.81 14.75 -8.88
C ALA A 79 -3.02 13.46 -9.13
N PHE A 80 -2.33 12.95 -8.10
CA PHE A 80 -1.61 11.69 -8.14
C PHE A 80 -2.55 10.50 -8.38
N ALA A 81 -3.65 10.40 -7.63
CA ALA A 81 -4.67 9.36 -7.81
C ALA A 81 -5.21 9.36 -9.26
N LYS A 82 -5.57 10.54 -9.79
CA LYS A 82 -6.09 10.68 -11.16
C LYS A 82 -5.09 10.35 -12.27
N SER A 83 -3.79 10.40 -11.98
CA SER A 83 -2.75 10.14 -12.98
C SER A 83 -2.64 8.67 -13.41
N ALA A 84 -3.19 7.75 -12.61
CA ALA A 84 -3.02 6.30 -12.76
C ALA A 84 -1.54 5.84 -12.78
N PHE A 85 -0.60 6.69 -12.34
CA PHE A 85 0.83 6.39 -12.40
C PHE A 85 1.22 5.13 -11.62
N LEU A 86 0.64 4.90 -10.43
CA LEU A 86 0.90 3.66 -9.68
C LEU A 86 0.45 2.43 -10.46
N GLN A 87 -0.70 2.48 -11.15
CA GLN A 87 -1.15 1.37 -11.97
C GLN A 87 -0.20 1.14 -13.15
N GLN A 88 0.28 2.21 -13.81
CA GLN A 88 1.27 2.11 -14.88
C GLN A 88 2.59 1.51 -14.36
N LEU A 89 3.04 1.92 -13.17
CA LEU A 89 4.23 1.40 -12.52
C LEU A 89 4.10 -0.10 -12.23
N VAL A 90 2.94 -0.55 -11.75
CA VAL A 90 2.65 -1.97 -11.47
C VAL A 90 2.62 -2.79 -12.77
N VAL A 91 2.02 -2.27 -13.84
CA VAL A 91 2.04 -2.94 -15.16
C VAL A 91 3.46 -3.00 -15.74
N TRP A 92 4.27 -1.97 -15.49
CA TRP A 92 5.66 -1.94 -15.95
C TRP A 92 6.53 -2.99 -15.26
N VAL A 93 6.26 -3.30 -13.99
CA VAL A 93 6.99 -4.33 -13.22
C VAL A 93 6.32 -5.70 -13.20
N ASP A 94 5.33 -5.92 -14.06
CA ASP A 94 4.64 -7.20 -14.21
C ASP A 94 5.67 -8.34 -14.45
N PRO A 95 5.73 -9.36 -13.57
CA PRO A 95 6.63 -10.50 -13.71
C PRO A 95 6.59 -11.18 -15.08
N ALA A 96 5.46 -11.13 -15.79
CA ALA A 96 5.33 -11.68 -17.13
C ALA A 96 6.09 -10.88 -18.20
N ARG A 97 6.39 -9.60 -17.94
CA ARG A 97 7.07 -8.68 -18.86
C ARG A 97 8.54 -8.49 -18.52
N VAL A 98 8.89 -8.67 -17.25
CA VAL A 98 10.23 -8.37 -16.74
C VAL A 98 11.14 -9.60 -16.85
N PRO A 99 12.35 -9.46 -17.45
CA PRO A 99 13.36 -10.50 -17.47
C PRO A 99 13.68 -11.03 -16.06
N ILE A 100 13.83 -12.36 -15.95
CA ILE A 100 13.89 -13.04 -14.65
C ILE A 100 15.10 -12.63 -13.81
N ASP A 101 16.22 -12.27 -14.46
CA ASP A 101 17.48 -11.87 -13.86
C ASP A 101 17.40 -10.53 -13.10
N ILE A 102 16.53 -9.62 -13.54
CA ILE A 102 16.34 -8.31 -12.91
C ILE A 102 15.05 -8.21 -12.10
N ARG A 103 14.13 -9.17 -12.23
CA ARG A 103 12.79 -9.14 -11.65
C ARG A 103 12.81 -8.88 -10.14
N SER A 104 13.60 -9.64 -9.40
CA SER A 104 13.68 -9.52 -7.96
C SER A 104 14.27 -8.18 -7.51
N PHE A 105 15.28 -7.67 -8.22
CA PHE A 105 15.78 -6.32 -7.98
C PHE A 105 14.69 -5.26 -8.18
N LEU A 106 13.93 -5.38 -9.27
CA LEU A 106 12.88 -4.43 -9.61
C LEU A 106 11.73 -4.47 -8.60
N LEU A 107 11.30 -5.66 -8.17
CA LEU A 107 10.28 -5.81 -7.14
C LEU A 107 10.74 -5.21 -5.80
N ARG A 108 11.97 -5.48 -5.36
CA ARG A 108 12.55 -4.81 -4.16
C ARG A 108 12.51 -3.29 -4.29
N PHE A 109 12.92 -2.78 -5.46
CA PHE A 109 12.92 -1.35 -5.74
C PHE A 109 11.51 -0.75 -5.61
N ILE A 110 10.48 -1.40 -6.18
CA ILE A 110 9.10 -0.92 -6.10
C ILE A 110 8.54 -1.03 -4.69
N PHE A 111 8.72 -2.17 -4.00
CA PHE A 111 8.24 -2.36 -2.64
C PHE A 111 8.80 -1.31 -1.69
N LEU A 112 10.09 -0.97 -1.81
CA LEU A 112 10.73 0.08 -1.01
C LEU A 112 10.07 1.47 -1.22
N HIS A 113 9.77 1.83 -2.47
CA HIS A 113 9.15 3.13 -2.75
C HIS A 113 7.67 3.18 -2.34
N LEU A 114 6.94 2.07 -2.50
CA LEU A 114 5.55 1.97 -2.02
C LEU A 114 5.48 2.03 -0.50
N ASP A 115 6.38 1.34 0.20
CA ASP A 115 6.48 1.38 1.65
C ASP A 115 6.74 2.82 2.13
N LEU A 116 7.69 3.52 1.52
CA LEU A 116 7.96 4.93 1.82
C LEU A 116 6.70 5.79 1.65
N LEU A 117 5.96 5.61 0.57
CA LEU A 117 4.74 6.37 0.29
C LEU A 117 3.67 6.13 1.36
N ILE A 118 3.35 4.86 1.66
CA ILE A 118 2.26 4.55 2.59
C ILE A 118 2.63 4.84 4.05
N SER A 119 3.89 4.66 4.42
CA SER A 119 4.34 4.75 5.81
C SER A 119 4.62 6.18 6.25
N GLN A 120 4.94 7.08 5.32
CA GLN A 120 5.32 8.45 5.64
C GLN A 120 4.26 9.49 5.31
N ALA A 121 3.27 9.17 4.46
CA ALA A 121 2.26 10.14 4.09
C ALA A 121 1.45 10.65 5.28
N LYS A 122 1.28 11.97 5.37
CA LYS A 122 0.47 12.62 6.42
C LYS A 122 -1.04 12.47 6.21
N GLN A 123 -1.43 11.96 5.06
CA GLN A 123 -2.81 11.67 4.68
C GLN A 123 -2.95 10.15 4.54
N ASN A 124 -4.12 9.60 4.87
CA ASN A 124 -4.39 8.18 4.74
C ASN A 124 -4.54 7.77 3.26
N VAL A 125 -3.42 7.59 2.55
CA VAL A 125 -3.38 7.29 1.11
C VAL A 125 -4.14 6.03 0.72
N LEU A 126 -4.31 5.08 1.64
CA LEU A 126 -5.05 3.82 1.42
C LEU A 126 -6.57 4.02 1.29
N HIS A 127 -7.12 5.17 1.69
CA HIS A 127 -8.52 5.54 1.38
C HIS A 127 -8.72 5.88 -0.10
N SER A 128 -7.65 6.02 -0.89
CA SER A 128 -7.74 6.17 -2.34
C SER A 128 -7.72 4.80 -3.03
N PRO A 129 -8.75 4.46 -3.84
CA PRO A 129 -8.74 3.21 -4.59
C PRO A 129 -7.61 3.19 -5.63
N ASP A 130 -7.23 4.36 -6.16
CA ASP A 130 -6.16 4.51 -7.16
C ASP A 130 -4.76 4.29 -6.57
N VAL A 131 -4.65 4.23 -5.24
CA VAL A 131 -3.42 3.84 -4.54
C VAL A 131 -3.51 2.39 -4.06
N LEU A 132 -4.63 2.01 -3.44
CA LEU A 132 -4.77 0.67 -2.86
C LEU A 132 -4.84 -0.43 -3.93
N ARG A 133 -5.59 -0.24 -5.03
CA ARG A 133 -5.74 -1.28 -6.07
C ARG A 133 -4.40 -1.64 -6.74
N PRO A 134 -3.54 -0.69 -7.15
CA PRO A 134 -2.22 -1.04 -7.67
C PRO A 134 -1.37 -1.84 -6.68
N ILE A 135 -1.40 -1.49 -5.38
CA ILE A 135 -0.68 -2.26 -4.35
C ILE A 135 -1.21 -3.70 -4.29
N LEU A 136 -2.54 -3.88 -4.26
CA LEU A 136 -3.15 -5.21 -4.28
C LEU A 136 -2.79 -6.01 -5.54
N HIS A 137 -2.84 -5.40 -6.72
CA HIS A 137 -2.43 -6.04 -7.98
C HIS A 137 -0.97 -6.49 -7.94
N LEU A 138 -0.07 -5.65 -7.40
CA LEU A 138 1.34 -6.02 -7.25
C LEU A 138 1.51 -7.23 -6.32
N LEU A 139 0.80 -7.24 -5.18
CA LEU A 139 0.82 -8.36 -4.24
C LEU A 139 0.29 -9.66 -4.88
N VAL A 140 -0.78 -9.58 -5.68
CA VAL A 140 -1.31 -10.72 -6.46
C VAL A 140 -0.24 -11.26 -7.41
N TYR A 141 0.47 -10.41 -8.15
CA TYR A 141 1.56 -10.84 -9.03
C TYR A 141 2.66 -11.58 -8.28
N THR A 142 2.95 -11.18 -7.05
CA THR A 142 4.02 -11.79 -6.25
C THR A 142 3.59 -13.02 -5.46
N LYS A 143 2.28 -13.31 -5.33
CA LYS A 143 1.76 -14.45 -4.55
C LYS A 143 2.36 -15.80 -4.99
N HIS A 144 2.66 -15.95 -6.28
CA HIS A 144 3.20 -17.19 -6.86
C HIS A 144 4.74 -17.20 -6.99
N LEU A 145 5.40 -16.08 -6.68
CA LEU A 145 6.84 -15.98 -6.77
C LEU A 145 7.46 -16.50 -5.47
N GLN A 146 8.03 -17.71 -5.49
CA GLN A 146 8.66 -18.34 -4.33
C GLN A 146 10.07 -17.80 -4.02
N GLU A 147 10.30 -16.50 -4.21
CA GLU A 147 11.64 -15.95 -4.14
C GLU A 147 11.92 -15.27 -2.80
N VAL A 148 12.77 -15.92 -1.99
CA VAL A 148 13.38 -15.34 -0.78
C VAL A 148 14.06 -13.99 -1.07
N GLN A 149 14.40 -13.74 -2.34
CA GLN A 149 15.13 -12.55 -2.77
C GLN A 149 14.43 -11.26 -2.33
N PHE A 150 13.16 -11.02 -2.62
CA PHE A 150 12.49 -9.76 -2.22
C PHE A 150 11.68 -9.87 -0.91
N SER A 151 11.82 -10.99 -0.17
CA SER A 151 11.01 -11.28 1.02
C SER A 151 11.12 -10.22 2.12
N GLN A 152 12.29 -9.58 2.27
CA GLN A 152 12.52 -8.57 3.29
C GLN A 152 11.75 -7.26 2.98
N GLU A 153 11.83 -6.77 1.75
CA GLU A 153 11.11 -5.57 1.33
C GLU A 153 9.61 -5.80 1.27
N LEU A 154 9.17 -6.99 0.82
CA LEU A 154 7.77 -7.39 0.85
C LEU A 154 7.23 -7.47 2.28
N SER A 155 7.96 -8.09 3.22
CA SER A 155 7.50 -8.19 4.60
C SER A 155 7.44 -6.82 5.30
N HIS A 156 8.36 -5.91 4.98
CA HIS A 156 8.28 -4.52 5.42
C HIS A 156 7.01 -3.84 4.94
N LEU A 157 6.72 -3.91 3.63
CA LEU A 157 5.52 -3.31 3.06
C LEU A 157 4.24 -3.90 3.68
N LEU A 158 4.17 -5.24 3.82
CA LEU A 158 3.02 -5.91 4.42
C LEU A 158 2.84 -5.52 5.89
N LYS A 159 3.93 -5.41 6.66
CA LYS A 159 3.89 -4.92 8.04
C LYS A 159 3.35 -3.50 8.10
N SER A 160 3.85 -2.59 7.27
CA SER A 160 3.38 -1.21 7.20
C SER A 160 1.91 -1.11 6.83
N LEU A 161 1.45 -1.89 5.85
CA LEU A 161 0.03 -2.01 5.52
C LEU A 161 -0.76 -2.48 6.75
N CYS A 162 -0.34 -3.54 7.42
CA CYS A 162 -1.03 -4.05 8.60
C CYS A 162 -1.07 -3.04 9.75
N VAL A 163 0.00 -2.28 9.96
CA VAL A 163 0.02 -1.18 10.94
C VAL A 163 -1.05 -0.15 10.62
N LEU A 164 -1.16 0.29 9.37
CA LEU A 164 -2.18 1.27 8.94
C LEU A 164 -3.61 0.71 9.09
N LEU A 165 -3.83 -0.54 8.66
CA LEU A 165 -5.13 -1.22 8.76
C LEU A 165 -5.55 -1.44 10.21
N CYS A 166 -4.61 -1.82 11.10
CA CYS A 166 -4.94 -2.09 12.49
C CYS A 166 -5.15 -0.80 13.29
N ARG A 167 -4.57 0.33 12.87
CA ARG A 167 -4.69 1.62 13.58
C ARG A 167 -6.00 2.35 13.33
N ASP A 168 -6.60 2.19 12.14
CA ASP A 168 -7.80 2.92 11.73
C ASP A 168 -8.86 1.97 11.17
N SER A 169 -9.99 1.85 11.88
CA SER A 169 -11.09 0.96 11.51
C SER A 169 -11.76 1.36 10.19
N SER A 170 -11.75 2.66 9.84
CA SER A 170 -12.29 3.13 8.57
C SER A 170 -11.43 2.65 7.39
N VAL A 171 -10.11 2.72 7.54
CA VAL A 171 -9.15 2.22 6.54
C VAL A 171 -9.28 0.70 6.41
N LEU A 172 -9.44 -0.02 7.53
CA LEU A 172 -9.67 -1.46 7.51
C LEU A 172 -10.94 -1.84 6.73
N LYS A 173 -12.08 -1.23 7.06
CA LYS A 173 -13.36 -1.48 6.37
C LYS A 173 -13.25 -1.18 4.88
N TYR A 174 -12.64 -0.05 4.53
CA TYR A 174 -12.43 0.34 3.14
C TYR A 174 -11.53 -0.65 2.41
N SER A 175 -10.42 -1.04 3.03
CA SER A 175 -9.48 -2.02 2.48
C SER A 175 -10.12 -3.39 2.26
N ARG A 176 -11.00 -3.86 3.16
CA ARG A 176 -11.74 -5.12 2.97
C ARG A 176 -12.60 -5.08 1.72
N LYS A 177 -13.31 -3.97 1.50
CA LYS A 177 -14.17 -3.77 0.32
C LYS A 177 -13.34 -3.84 -0.96
N VAL A 178 -12.28 -3.03 -1.05
CA VAL A 178 -11.43 -2.97 -2.24
C VAL A 178 -10.68 -4.30 -2.47
N SER A 179 -10.20 -4.94 -1.39
CA SER A 179 -9.56 -6.27 -1.48
C SER A 179 -10.52 -7.29 -2.05
N PHE A 180 -11.75 -7.36 -1.53
CA PHE A 180 -12.77 -8.29 -2.05
C PHE A 180 -13.11 -8.02 -3.52
N GLU A 181 -13.23 -6.75 -3.93
CA GLU A 181 -13.45 -6.38 -5.34
C GLU A 181 -12.32 -6.89 -6.26
N CYS A 182 -11.06 -6.78 -5.83
CA CYS A 182 -9.89 -7.10 -6.64
C CYS A 182 -9.49 -8.58 -6.60
N THR A 183 -9.64 -9.25 -5.47
CA THR A 183 -9.03 -10.57 -5.21
C THR A 183 -10.02 -11.63 -4.75
N GLN A 184 -11.29 -11.26 -4.52
CA GLN A 184 -12.31 -12.11 -3.88
C GLN A 184 -11.97 -12.52 -2.44
N GLU A 185 -10.92 -11.93 -1.83
CA GLU A 185 -10.52 -12.17 -0.44
C GLU A 185 -10.60 -10.87 0.36
N LYS A 186 -11.51 -10.78 1.35
CA LYS A 186 -11.69 -9.59 2.21
C LYS A 186 -10.42 -9.22 2.98
N TYR A 187 -9.65 -10.23 3.40
CA TYR A 187 -8.44 -10.07 4.21
C TYR A 187 -7.19 -10.43 3.41
N PHE A 188 -7.20 -10.15 2.11
CA PHE A 188 -6.11 -10.50 1.20
C PHE A 188 -4.72 -10.06 1.69
N ILE A 189 -4.59 -8.83 2.20
CA ILE A 189 -3.31 -8.33 2.74
C ILE A 189 -2.84 -9.18 3.93
N PHE A 190 -3.74 -9.60 4.81
CA PHE A 190 -3.41 -10.48 5.93
C PHE A 190 -3.06 -11.89 5.45
N SER A 191 -3.75 -12.40 4.41
CA SER A 191 -3.44 -13.73 3.85
C SER A 191 -2.06 -13.79 3.22
N GLN A 192 -1.54 -12.67 2.69
CA GLN A 192 -0.17 -12.62 2.12
C GLN A 192 0.94 -12.80 3.16
N LEU A 193 0.64 -12.63 4.44
CA LEU A 193 1.61 -12.84 5.51
C LEU A 193 1.83 -14.34 5.79
N VAL A 194 0.81 -15.19 5.58
CA VAL A 194 0.84 -16.63 5.94
C VAL A 194 2.03 -17.36 5.30
N PRO A 195 2.30 -17.22 3.98
CA PRO A 195 3.41 -17.94 3.34
C PRO A 195 4.78 -17.48 3.83
N LEU A 196 4.89 -16.31 4.47
CA LEU A 196 6.14 -15.72 4.91
C LEU A 196 6.45 -15.97 6.39
N LEU A 197 5.52 -16.56 7.16
CA LEU A 197 5.64 -16.79 8.61
C LEU A 197 6.85 -17.64 9.01
N HIS A 198 7.15 -18.65 8.20
CA HIS A 198 8.22 -19.62 8.46
C HIS A 198 9.62 -19.05 8.20
N LEU A 199 9.72 -17.89 7.55
CA LEU A 199 11.00 -17.28 7.24
C LEU A 199 11.74 -16.92 8.53
N GLN A 200 13.05 -17.10 8.50
CA GLN A 200 13.96 -16.73 9.59
C GLN A 200 14.57 -15.35 9.33
N GLY A 201 14.99 -14.68 10.40
CA GLY A 201 15.60 -13.35 10.34
C GLY A 201 14.60 -12.22 10.07
N PRO A 202 15.09 -11.04 9.63
CA PRO A 202 14.30 -9.80 9.61
C PRO A 202 13.00 -9.88 8.80
N ALA A 203 13.01 -10.68 7.73
CA ALA A 203 11.82 -10.88 6.89
C ALA A 203 10.69 -11.52 7.70
N GLY A 204 10.97 -12.64 8.38
CA GLY A 204 10.01 -13.34 9.23
C GLY A 204 9.63 -12.55 10.49
N ASP A 205 10.59 -11.83 11.10
CA ASP A 205 10.32 -11.00 12.29
C ASP A 205 9.27 -9.93 11.99
N ASN A 206 9.38 -9.25 10.85
CA ASN A 206 8.38 -8.29 10.41
C ASN A 206 6.98 -8.89 10.21
N VAL A 207 6.92 -10.11 9.67
CA VAL A 207 5.64 -10.81 9.46
C VAL A 207 5.02 -11.21 10.79
N ARG A 208 5.82 -11.75 11.72
CA ARG A 208 5.38 -12.09 13.08
C ARG A 208 4.87 -10.87 13.83
N ASP A 209 5.59 -9.74 13.76
CA ASP A 209 5.13 -8.48 14.33
C ASP A 209 3.79 -8.02 13.73
N ALA A 210 3.64 -8.11 12.41
CA ALA A 210 2.39 -7.76 11.74
C ALA A 210 1.23 -8.66 12.21
N PHE A 211 1.47 -9.96 12.41
CA PHE A 211 0.47 -10.87 12.95
C PHE A 211 0.06 -10.55 14.37
N LEU A 212 1.00 -10.19 15.25
CA LEU A 212 0.66 -9.76 16.61
C LEU A 212 -0.29 -8.57 16.60
N LEU A 213 -0.15 -7.64 15.64
CA LEU A 213 -1.09 -6.54 15.47
C LEU A 213 -2.48 -7.02 15.04
N ILE A 214 -2.57 -8.01 14.14
CA ILE A 214 -3.84 -8.57 13.67
C ILE A 214 -4.55 -9.33 14.80
N VAL A 215 -3.81 -10.10 15.60
CA VAL A 215 -4.35 -10.78 16.79
C VAL A 215 -4.82 -9.77 17.84
N ALA A 216 -4.07 -8.69 18.08
CA ALA A 216 -4.53 -7.63 18.97
C ALA A 216 -5.81 -6.94 18.44
N LEU A 217 -5.91 -6.77 17.12
CA LEU A 217 -7.10 -6.23 16.45
C LEU A 217 -8.31 -7.14 16.60
N SER A 218 -8.15 -8.47 16.61
CA SER A 218 -9.27 -9.42 16.71
C SER A 218 -10.04 -9.32 18.03
N VAL A 219 -9.42 -8.80 19.10
CA VAL A 219 -10.11 -8.54 20.37
C VAL A 219 -11.22 -7.50 20.22
N ARG A 220 -11.08 -6.56 19.26
CA ARG A 220 -12.00 -5.45 19.04
C ARG A 220 -12.77 -5.51 17.71
N ASP A 221 -12.43 -6.44 16.82
CA ASP A 221 -13.09 -6.63 15.54
C ASP A 221 -13.50 -8.11 15.37
N PRO A 222 -14.80 -8.44 15.56
CA PRO A 222 -15.26 -9.83 15.55
C PRO A 222 -15.10 -10.50 14.18
N ASP A 223 -15.16 -9.73 13.08
CA ASP A 223 -14.95 -10.29 11.74
C ASP A 223 -13.47 -10.69 11.55
N VAL A 224 -12.52 -9.96 12.14
CA VAL A 224 -11.10 -10.35 12.16
C VAL A 224 -10.92 -11.60 13.02
N ALA A 225 -11.57 -11.66 14.19
CA ALA A 225 -11.53 -12.86 15.03
C ALA A 225 -12.02 -14.10 14.28
N GLN A 226 -13.17 -13.99 13.59
CA GLN A 226 -13.70 -15.06 12.77
C GLN A 226 -12.77 -15.44 11.61
N TYR A 227 -12.14 -14.45 10.97
CA TYR A 227 -11.15 -14.69 9.93
C TYR A 227 -9.95 -15.49 10.45
N LEU A 228 -9.42 -15.13 11.62
CA LEU A 228 -8.28 -15.83 12.22
C LEU A 228 -8.62 -17.27 12.61
N THR A 229 -9.80 -17.51 13.18
CA THR A 229 -10.16 -18.84 13.73
C THR A 229 -10.74 -19.81 12.70
N SER A 230 -11.39 -19.32 11.65
CA SER A 230 -12.15 -20.17 10.73
C SER A 230 -12.04 -19.77 9.26
N GLY A 231 -11.53 -18.57 8.97
CA GLY A 231 -11.44 -18.02 7.61
C GLY A 231 -10.04 -18.04 7.00
N SER A 232 -9.04 -18.60 7.68
CA SER A 232 -7.65 -18.61 7.24
C SER A 232 -6.90 -19.85 7.73
N ASP A 233 -5.80 -20.19 7.05
CA ASP A 233 -4.90 -21.29 7.43
C ASP A 233 -3.96 -20.92 8.60
N LEU A 234 -4.29 -19.88 9.38
CA LEU A 234 -3.42 -19.36 10.43
C LEU A 234 -3.38 -20.25 11.68
N CYS A 235 -4.54 -20.71 12.17
CA CYS A 235 -4.58 -21.57 13.35
C CYS A 235 -3.75 -22.85 13.20
N PRO A 236 -3.78 -23.56 12.05
CA PRO A 236 -2.86 -24.66 11.79
C PRO A 236 -1.38 -24.27 11.89
N VAL A 237 -0.97 -23.14 11.29
CA VAL A 237 0.42 -22.67 11.30
C VAL A 237 0.88 -22.27 12.71
N LEU A 238 0.00 -21.61 13.48
CA LEU A 238 0.27 -21.26 14.89
C LEU A 238 0.40 -22.50 15.77
N ALA A 239 -0.43 -23.53 15.54
CA ALA A 239 -0.40 -24.78 16.29
C ALA A 239 0.89 -25.60 16.05
N THR A 240 1.53 -25.44 14.89
CA THR A 240 2.80 -26.10 14.58
C THR A 240 4.03 -25.42 15.19
N GLY A 241 3.85 -24.32 15.93
CA GLY A 241 4.94 -23.55 16.55
C GLY A 241 5.46 -22.45 15.64
N LEU A 242 5.65 -21.27 16.24
CA LEU A 242 6.22 -20.06 15.65
C LEU A 242 7.69 -19.90 16.05
#